data_AF-A0A3M1PS69-F1
#
_entry.id   AF-A0A3M1PS69-F1
#
_cell.length_a   1.000
_cell.length_b   1.000
_cell.length_c   1.000
_cell.angle_alpha   90.00
_cell.angle_beta   90.00
_cell.angle_gamma   90.00
#
_symmetry.space_group_name_H-M   'P 1'
#
loop_
_entity.id
_entity.type
_entity.pdbx_description
1 polymer ?
#
loop_
_entity_poly.entity_id
_entity_poly.type
_entity_poly.pdbx_seq_one_letter_code
_entity_poly.pdbx_strand_id
1 'polypeptide(L)'
;MRDRGVAVAVTSSASGRGCDGFHGDGMSVSVMSTYSISIATDHDNVIVLRLRFGEPATNAEIVKDATAAANAIASEVRGRLVALNGPASLPAAVAIAHALVHVAPAIAVFDPKMNAYVVAVSHDPRWRVGDTIAADEIEHV
;
A
#
# COMPACT_ATOMS: atom_id res chain seq x y z
N MET A 1 16.90 38.14 -13.75
CA MET A 1 16.56 38.20 -12.32
C MET A 1 17.08 36.90 -11.71
N ARG A 2 18.28 36.97 -11.09
CA ARG A 2 19.00 35.99 -10.23
C ARG A 2 18.44 34.56 -10.23
N ASP A 3 19.04 33.59 -10.93
CA ASP A 3 20.23 32.80 -10.51
C ASP A 3 20.30 32.53 -8.99
N ARG A 4 20.06 31.26 -8.59
CA ARG A 4 20.82 30.51 -7.58
C ARG A 4 20.61 29.01 -7.79
N GLY A 5 21.57 28.38 -8.45
CA GLY A 5 21.80 26.94 -8.34
C GLY A 5 22.20 26.54 -6.92
N VAL A 6 21.81 25.33 -6.52
CA VAL A 6 22.38 24.63 -5.37
C VAL A 6 23.12 23.41 -5.92
N ALA A 7 24.45 23.50 -5.88
CA ALA A 7 25.36 22.41 -6.17
C ALA A 7 25.39 21.44 -4.97
N VAL A 8 25.19 20.15 -5.24
CA VAL A 8 25.49 19.09 -4.28
C VAL A 8 26.94 18.66 -4.52
N ALA A 9 27.81 18.99 -3.57
CA ALA A 9 29.21 18.59 -3.60
C ALA A 9 29.33 17.10 -3.29
N VAL A 10 29.73 16.31 -4.29
CA VAL A 10 30.22 14.95 -4.10
C VAL A 10 31.73 15.03 -3.92
N THR A 11 32.21 14.90 -2.68
CA THR A 11 33.64 14.77 -2.41
C THR A 11 34.03 13.29 -2.47
N SER A 12 34.56 12.86 -3.61
CA SER A 12 35.25 11.57 -3.74
C SER A 12 36.70 11.74 -3.29
N SER A 13 37.08 11.17 -2.15
CA SER A 13 38.48 10.96 -1.79
C SER A 13 38.89 9.55 -2.18
N ALA A 14 39.61 9.43 -3.29
CA ALA A 14 40.25 8.20 -3.70
C ALA A 14 41.60 8.03 -2.96
N SER A 15 41.79 6.91 -2.29
CA SER A 15 43.11 6.43 -1.89
C SER A 15 43.24 4.92 -2.15
N GLY A 16 43.76 4.61 -3.34
CA GLY A 16 44.72 3.54 -3.66
C GLY A 16 44.65 2.14 -3.01
N ARG A 17 44.59 1.17 -3.94
CA ARG A 17 45.23 -0.16 -3.98
C ARG A 17 44.57 -1.33 -3.25
N GLY A 18 44.20 -2.34 -4.05
CA GLY A 18 43.79 -3.67 -3.61
C GLY A 18 43.11 -4.42 -4.74
N CYS A 19 43.89 -4.97 -5.66
CA CYS A 19 43.42 -5.88 -6.69
C CYS A 19 43.31 -7.28 -6.08
N ASP A 20 42.17 -7.61 -5.48
CA ASP A 20 41.82 -8.99 -5.09
C ASP A 20 40.31 -9.19 -5.28
N GLY A 21 39.96 -10.39 -5.76
CA GLY A 21 38.72 -10.66 -6.50
C GLY A 21 37.41 -10.38 -5.77
N PHE A 22 36.52 -9.65 -6.43
CA PHE A 22 35.11 -9.60 -6.07
C PHE A 22 34.36 -10.75 -6.75
N HIS A 23 34.25 -11.87 -6.03
CA HIS A 23 33.04 -12.67 -6.11
C HIS A 23 31.93 -11.81 -5.54
N GLY A 24 31.08 -11.27 -6.41
CA GLY A 24 29.92 -10.47 -6.02
C GLY A 24 28.88 -11.36 -5.37
N ASP A 25 29.02 -11.64 -4.08
CA ASP A 25 27.91 -12.06 -3.24
C ASP A 25 26.89 -10.91 -3.23
N GLY A 26 25.75 -11.14 -3.89
CA GLY A 26 24.66 -10.19 -3.97
C GLY A 26 24.20 -9.79 -2.56
N MET A 27 24.54 -8.57 -2.15
CA MET A 27 24.02 -7.95 -0.94
C MET A 27 22.52 -7.70 -1.16
N SER A 28 21.69 -8.66 -0.77
CA SER A 28 20.25 -8.47 -0.70
C SER A 28 19.95 -7.46 0.42
N VAL A 29 19.79 -6.19 0.05
CA VAL A 29 19.21 -5.20 0.95
C VAL A 29 17.75 -5.60 1.14
N SER A 30 17.44 -6.23 2.28
CA SER A 30 16.04 -6.40 2.70
C SER A 30 15.47 -5.01 2.95
N VAL A 31 14.69 -4.50 1.99
CA VAL A 31 14.03 -3.20 2.12
C VAL A 31 12.95 -3.34 3.21
N MET A 32 13.28 -2.96 4.44
CA MET A 32 12.33 -2.99 5.56
C MET A 32 11.26 -1.92 5.33
N SER A 33 10.08 -2.34 4.87
CA SER A 33 8.95 -1.45 4.62
C SER A 33 8.18 -1.18 5.92
N THR A 34 7.72 0.04 6.10
CA THR A 34 6.93 0.46 7.29
C THR A 34 5.47 0.02 7.20
N TYR A 35 5.03 -0.37 6.00
CA TYR A 35 3.67 -0.82 5.73
C TYR A 35 3.66 -1.89 4.64
N SER A 36 2.78 -2.88 4.77
CA SER A 36 2.58 -3.91 3.76
C SER A 36 1.10 -4.18 3.49
N ILE A 37 0.83 -4.51 2.23
CA ILE A 37 -0.49 -4.90 1.73
C ILE A 37 -0.32 -6.23 1.00
N SER A 38 -1.14 -7.22 1.35
CA SER A 38 -1.16 -8.52 0.68
C SER A 38 -2.60 -8.93 0.36
N ILE A 39 -2.81 -9.62 -0.75
CA ILE A 39 -4.11 -10.20 -1.08
C ILE A 39 -4.35 -11.39 -0.16
N ALA A 40 -5.41 -11.33 0.66
CA ALA A 40 -5.84 -12.43 1.50
C ALA A 40 -6.80 -13.36 0.76
N THR A 41 -7.70 -12.76 -0.01
CA THR A 41 -8.77 -13.46 -0.71
C THR A 41 -8.96 -12.85 -2.09
N ASP A 42 -9.08 -13.70 -3.10
CA ASP A 42 -9.27 -13.32 -4.49
C ASP A 42 -10.48 -14.07 -5.06
N HIS A 43 -11.60 -13.36 -5.22
CA HIS A 43 -12.83 -13.87 -5.83
C HIS A 43 -13.23 -13.05 -7.07
N ASP A 44 -14.15 -13.59 -7.85
CA ASP A 44 -14.59 -13.00 -9.14
C ASP A 44 -15.01 -11.53 -9.04
N ASN A 45 -15.60 -11.10 -7.91
CA ASN A 45 -16.12 -9.74 -7.74
C ASN A 45 -15.51 -8.96 -6.57
N VAL A 46 -14.76 -9.61 -5.67
CA VAL A 46 -14.26 -9.00 -4.44
C VAL A 46 -12.82 -9.47 -4.18
N ILE A 47 -11.96 -8.53 -3.80
CA ILE A 47 -10.62 -8.82 -3.29
C ILE A 47 -10.50 -8.31 -1.86
N VAL A 48 -10.03 -9.16 -0.95
CA VAL A 48 -9.68 -8.77 0.41
C VAL A 48 -8.19 -8.47 0.48
N LEU A 49 -7.87 -7.24 0.89
CA LEU A 49 -6.51 -6.80 1.14
C LEU A 49 -6.22 -6.83 2.63
N ARG A 50 -5.22 -7.61 3.01
CA ARG A 50 -4.68 -7.61 4.37
C ARG A 50 -3.69 -6.46 4.51
N LEU A 51 -3.97 -5.59 5.47
CA LEU A 51 -3.14 -4.45 5.81
C LEU A 51 -2.30 -4.76 7.04
N ARG A 52 -1.04 -4.33 7.06
CA ARG A 52 -0.17 -4.55 8.23
C ARG A 52 0.90 -3.45 8.38
N PHE A 53 1.11 -3.02 9.62
CA PHE A 53 2.29 -2.21 9.97
C PHE A 53 3.54 -3.09 10.03
N GLY A 54 4.62 -2.58 9.44
CA GLY A 54 5.96 -3.15 9.52
C GLY A 54 6.77 -2.48 10.63
N GLU A 55 7.93 -1.95 10.26
CA GLU A 55 8.82 -1.26 11.20
C GLU A 55 8.19 0.01 11.77
N PRO A 56 8.46 0.36 13.05
CA PRO A 56 8.00 1.61 13.65
C PRO A 56 8.47 2.82 12.85
N ALA A 57 7.54 3.69 12.48
CA ALA A 57 7.81 4.84 11.63
C ALA A 57 6.81 5.97 11.84
N THR A 58 7.11 7.13 11.29
CA THR A 58 6.19 8.26 11.27
C THR A 58 5.08 8.02 10.24
N ASN A 59 3.91 8.63 10.43
CA ASN A 59 2.84 8.58 9.41
C ASN A 59 3.29 9.14 8.05
N ALA A 60 4.29 10.03 8.01
CA ALA A 60 4.83 10.55 6.76
C ALA A 60 5.57 9.50 5.94
N GLU A 61 6.20 8.52 6.59
CA GLU A 61 6.85 7.37 5.95
C GLU A 61 5.84 6.28 5.62
N ILE A 62 4.96 5.95 6.59
CA ILE A 62 3.89 4.96 6.41
C ILE A 62 3.01 5.28 5.20
N VAL A 63 2.64 6.55 5.01
CA VAL A 63 1.80 6.95 3.87
C VAL A 63 2.50 6.70 2.53
N LYS A 64 3.82 6.93 2.44
CA LYS A 64 4.58 6.68 1.21
C LYS A 64 4.62 5.19 0.91
N ASP A 65 4.95 4.38 1.90
CA ASP A 65 5.05 2.93 1.76
C ASP A 65 3.68 2.30 1.47
N ALA A 66 2.63 2.73 2.18
CA ALA A 66 1.27 2.28 1.95
C ALA A 66 0.77 2.62 0.54
N THR A 67 1.07 3.83 0.06
CA THR A 67 0.73 4.25 -1.32
C THR A 67 1.50 3.42 -2.35
N ALA A 68 2.80 3.18 -2.12
CA ALA A 68 3.61 2.36 -3.00
C ALA A 68 3.11 0.91 -3.06
N ALA A 69 2.79 0.32 -1.91
CA ALA A 69 2.22 -1.02 -1.81
C ALA A 69 0.85 -1.12 -2.50
N ALA A 70 -0.02 -0.13 -2.32
CA ALA A 70 -1.33 -0.09 -2.99
C ALA A 70 -1.19 0.02 -4.51
N ASN A 71 -0.28 0.86 -5.00
CA ASN A 71 -0.02 0.99 -6.43
C ASN A 71 0.55 -0.28 -7.05
N ALA A 72 1.35 -1.05 -6.31
CA ALA A 72 1.94 -2.30 -6.80
C ALA A 72 0.88 -3.37 -7.12
N ILE A 73 -0.23 -3.39 -6.39
CA ILE A 73 -1.33 -4.35 -6.58
C ILE A 73 -2.51 -3.76 -7.40
N ALA A 74 -2.41 -2.51 -7.86
CA ALA A 74 -3.51 -1.80 -8.52
C ALA A 74 -4.03 -2.51 -9.78
N SER A 75 -3.16 -3.22 -10.50
CA SER A 75 -3.55 -4.02 -11.68
C SER A 75 -4.37 -5.25 -11.31
N GLU A 76 -4.11 -5.84 -10.16
CA GLU A 76 -4.78 -7.06 -9.70
C GLU A 76 -6.19 -6.71 -9.22
N VAL A 77 -6.39 -5.58 -8.54
CA VAL A 77 -7.70 -5.19 -7.98
C VAL A 77 -8.65 -4.50 -8.97
N ARG A 78 -8.22 -4.28 -10.21
CA ARG A 78 -8.97 -3.49 -11.19
C ARG A 78 -10.36 -4.07 -11.45
N GLY A 79 -11.38 -3.21 -11.42
CA GLY A 79 -12.77 -3.55 -11.76
C GLY A 79 -13.54 -4.33 -10.70
N ARG A 80 -12.95 -4.56 -9.52
CA ARG A 80 -13.53 -5.36 -8.43
C ARG A 80 -13.69 -4.55 -7.15
N LEU A 81 -14.62 -4.98 -6.28
CA LEU A 81 -14.74 -4.40 -4.95
C LEU A 81 -13.48 -4.71 -4.14
N VAL A 82 -12.86 -3.70 -3.55
CA VAL A 82 -11.70 -3.87 -2.68
C VAL A 82 -12.12 -3.77 -1.22
N ALA A 83 -11.90 -4.84 -0.47
CA ALA A 83 -12.20 -4.93 0.95
C ALA A 83 -10.90 -4.80 1.76
N LEU A 84 -10.73 -3.69 2.47
CA LEU A 84 -9.56 -3.41 3.30
C LEU A 84 -9.74 -4.00 4.69
N ASN A 85 -8.84 -4.91 5.08
CA ASN A 85 -8.86 -5.56 6.39
C ASN A 85 -7.48 -5.49 7.06
N GLY A 86 -7.40 -4.74 8.16
CA GLY A 86 -6.23 -4.71 9.01
C GLY A 86 -5.98 -3.34 9.62
N PRO A 87 -4.96 -3.22 10.48
CA PRO A 87 -4.61 -1.95 11.11
C PRO A 87 -4.11 -0.94 10.08
N ALA A 88 -4.71 0.25 10.10
CA ALA A 88 -4.27 1.40 9.32
C ALA A 88 -4.42 2.67 10.17
N SER A 89 -3.47 3.60 10.03
CA SER A 89 -3.67 4.95 10.56
C SER A 89 -4.61 5.71 9.63
N LEU A 90 -5.32 6.71 10.15
CA LEU A 90 -6.24 7.52 9.33
C LEU A 90 -5.60 8.05 8.04
N PRO A 91 -4.39 8.67 8.04
CA PRO A 91 -3.78 9.14 6.80
C PRO A 91 -3.37 8.00 5.86
N ALA A 92 -2.95 6.84 6.39
CA ALA A 92 -2.63 5.68 5.56
C ALA A 92 -3.88 5.13 4.87
N ALA A 93 -5.00 4.99 5.59
CA ALA A 93 -6.27 4.53 5.03
C ALA A 93 -6.77 5.45 3.91
N VAL A 94 -6.70 6.77 4.11
CA VAL A 94 -7.07 7.76 3.08
C VAL A 94 -6.15 7.64 1.86
N ALA A 95 -4.85 7.48 2.05
CA ALA A 95 -3.89 7.35 0.96
C ALA A 95 -4.10 6.06 0.15
N ILE A 96 -4.31 4.92 0.82
CA ILE A 96 -4.62 3.64 0.18
C ILE A 96 -5.92 3.74 -0.61
N ALA A 97 -6.98 4.29 -0.02
CA ALA A 97 -8.26 4.44 -0.69
C ALA A 97 -8.14 5.33 -1.93
N HIS A 98 -7.45 6.48 -1.83
CA HIS A 98 -7.20 7.36 -2.96
C HIS A 98 -6.35 6.72 -4.06
N ALA A 99 -5.36 5.89 -3.71
CA ALA A 99 -4.55 5.18 -4.71
C ALA A 99 -5.38 4.17 -5.52
N LEU A 100 -6.31 3.47 -4.86
CA LEU A 100 -7.08 2.38 -5.48
C LEU A 100 -8.39 2.81 -6.12
N VAL A 101 -8.99 3.95 -5.72
CA VAL A 101 -10.34 4.36 -6.14
C VAL A 101 -10.47 4.54 -7.66
N HIS A 102 -9.39 4.87 -8.35
CA HIS A 102 -9.41 5.05 -9.80
C HIS A 102 -9.42 3.73 -10.59
N VAL A 103 -9.06 2.61 -9.95
CA VAL A 103 -9.02 1.28 -10.58
C VAL A 103 -10.07 0.32 -10.03
N ALA A 104 -10.45 0.48 -8.76
CA ALA A 104 -11.48 -0.30 -8.09
C ALA A 104 -12.82 0.48 -8.08
N PRO A 105 -13.93 -0.10 -8.59
CA PRO A 105 -15.24 0.55 -8.60
C PRO A 105 -15.75 0.95 -7.21
N ALA A 106 -15.35 0.23 -6.17
CA ALA A 106 -15.72 0.52 -4.79
C ALA A 106 -14.66 0.02 -3.81
N ILE A 107 -14.57 0.68 -2.67
CA ILE A 107 -13.67 0.32 -1.56
C ILE A 107 -14.49 0.22 -0.28
N ALA A 108 -14.41 -0.93 0.37
CA ALA A 108 -15.01 -1.19 1.66
C ALA A 108 -13.93 -1.41 2.73
N VAL A 109 -14.24 -1.04 3.98
CA VAL A 109 -13.31 -1.12 5.12
C VAL A 109 -13.93 -1.95 6.22
N PHE A 110 -13.18 -2.91 6.74
CA PHE A 110 -13.64 -3.77 7.83
C PHE A 110 -13.87 -2.97 9.13
N ASP A 111 -15.07 -3.08 9.71
CA ASP A 111 -15.39 -2.60 11.05
C ASP A 111 -15.51 -3.80 12.02
N PRO A 112 -14.57 -3.95 12.98
CA PRO A 112 -14.56 -5.07 13.91
C PRO A 112 -15.74 -5.06 14.89
N LYS A 113 -16.43 -3.93 15.10
CA LYS A 113 -17.59 -3.85 16.00
C LYS A 113 -18.81 -4.51 15.39
N MET A 114 -18.92 -4.45 14.06
CA MET A 114 -20.04 -4.99 13.31
C MET A 114 -19.72 -6.35 12.69
N ASN A 115 -18.45 -6.75 12.66
CA ASN A 115 -17.97 -7.90 11.91
C ASN A 115 -18.40 -7.83 10.44
N ALA A 116 -18.28 -6.64 9.85
CA ALA A 116 -18.75 -6.33 8.50
C ALA A 116 -17.84 -5.30 7.85
N TYR A 117 -17.86 -5.26 6.52
CA TYR A 117 -17.21 -4.25 5.71
C TYR A 117 -18.18 -3.12 5.40
N VAL A 118 -17.75 -1.87 5.61
CA VAL A 118 -18.53 -0.68 5.26
C VAL A 118 -17.97 -0.08 3.98
N VAL A 119 -18.80 0.10 2.95
CA VAL A 119 -18.41 0.77 1.71
C VAL A 119 -18.11 2.24 2.00
N ALA A 120 -16.83 2.61 1.93
CA ALA A 120 -16.36 3.96 2.26
C ALA A 120 -16.26 4.85 1.01
N VAL A 121 -15.99 4.25 -0.15
CA VAL A 121 -15.84 4.95 -1.43
C VAL A 121 -16.50 4.13 -2.52
N SER A 122 -17.23 4.78 -3.43
CA SER A 122 -17.81 4.10 -4.59
C SER A 122 -17.99 5.01 -5.80
N HIS A 123 -17.68 4.47 -6.97
CA HIS A 123 -18.02 5.00 -8.29
C HIS A 123 -19.04 4.11 -9.02
N ASP A 124 -19.49 3.02 -8.41
CA ASP A 124 -20.38 2.03 -9.01
C ASP A 124 -21.72 2.01 -8.27
N PRO A 125 -22.86 2.17 -8.97
CA PRO A 125 -24.17 2.22 -8.34
C PRO A 125 -24.57 0.91 -7.64
N ARG A 126 -23.88 -0.21 -7.90
CA ARG A 126 -24.09 -1.50 -7.22
C ARG A 126 -23.72 -1.46 -5.74
N TRP A 127 -22.77 -0.61 -5.35
CA TRP A 127 -22.33 -0.46 -3.96
C TRP A 127 -22.42 1.02 -3.57
N ARG A 128 -23.27 1.35 -2.61
CA ARG A 128 -23.44 2.73 -2.14
C ARG A 128 -22.58 2.98 -0.92
N VAL A 129 -22.09 4.21 -0.79
CA VAL A 129 -21.37 4.62 0.43
C VAL A 129 -22.27 4.45 1.64
N GLY A 130 -21.78 3.75 2.66
CA GLY A 130 -22.54 3.38 3.85
C GLY A 130 -23.21 2.00 3.79
N ASP A 131 -23.21 1.33 2.62
CA ASP A 131 -23.64 -0.06 2.56
C ASP A 131 -22.70 -0.95 3.39
N THR A 132 -23.28 -1.98 4.00
CA THR A 132 -22.57 -2.95 4.82
C THR A 132 -22.60 -4.32 4.16
N ILE A 133 -21.47 -5.01 4.13
CA ILE A 133 -21.34 -6.38 3.63
C ILE A 133 -20.80 -7.25 4.76
N ALA A 134 -21.48 -8.33 5.12
CA ALA A 134 -21.06 -9.16 6.24
C ALA A 134 -19.70 -9.83 5.94
N ALA A 135 -18.84 -9.95 6.94
CA ALA A 135 -17.49 -10.47 6.70
C ALA A 135 -17.47 -11.96 6.31
N ASP A 136 -18.44 -12.73 6.79
CA ASP A 136 -18.69 -14.10 6.37
C ASP A 136 -19.09 -14.21 4.90
N GLU A 137 -19.77 -13.21 4.33
CA GLU A 137 -20.10 -13.17 2.89
C GLU A 137 -18.89 -12.91 1.99
N ILE A 138 -17.80 -12.38 2.52
CA ILE A 138 -16.59 -12.04 1.74
C ILE A 138 -15.43 -13.01 2.04
N GLU A 139 -15.24 -13.40 3.31
CA GLU A 139 -14.08 -14.17 3.74
C GLU A 139 -14.31 -15.69 3.76
N HIS A 140 -15.56 -16.17 3.67
CA HIS A 140 -15.90 -17.60 3.67
C HIS A 140 -16.47 -18.12 2.34
N VAL A 141 -16.20 -17.41 1.24
CA VAL A 141 -16.60 -17.85 -0.11
C VAL A 141 -15.56 -18.77 -0.73
#